data_AF-A0A350JFV9-F1
#
_entry.id   AF-A0A350JFV9-F1
#
_cell.length_a   1.000
_cell.length_b   1.000
_cell.length_c   1.000
_cell.angle_alpha   90.00
_cell.angle_beta   90.00
_cell.angle_gamma   90.00
#
_symmetry.space_group_name_H-M   'P 1'
#
loop_
_entity.id
_entity.type
_entity.pdbx_description
1 polymer ?
#
loop_
_entity_poly.entity_id
_entity_poly.type
_entity_poly.pdbx_seq_one_letter_code
_entity_poly.pdbx_strand_id
1 'polypeptide(L)'
;VEELGEAEIEDLAKKSGQDLNATNSLELNEMQFSPNLNNGQFKLMFDMPEEGDTEIRIFDQNGQTLVTQELKSFSGIYSNQMDISDQPSGVYFVSITQNGKGMTSRVVKQ
;
A
#
# COMPACT_ATOMS: atom_id res chain seq x y z
N VAL A 1 7.23 0.95 -9.34
CA VAL A 1 6.27 1.39 -8.31
C VAL A 1 5.93 2.82 -8.65
N GLU A 2 4.66 3.17 -8.59
CA GLU A 2 4.19 4.50 -8.95
C GLU A 2 3.18 4.96 -7.91
N GLU A 3 3.42 6.13 -7.35
CA GLU A 3 2.47 6.80 -6.46
C GLU A 3 1.32 7.35 -7.30
N LEU A 4 0.08 7.15 -6.82
CA LEU A 4 -1.11 7.55 -7.57
C LEU A 4 -1.53 8.97 -7.25
N GLY A 5 -2.03 9.69 -8.26
CA GLY A 5 -2.65 11.00 -8.06
C GLY A 5 -4.04 10.90 -7.43
N GLU A 6 -4.52 12.00 -6.82
CA GLU A 6 -5.82 12.08 -6.14
C GLU A 6 -6.99 11.58 -7.00
N ALA A 7 -7.07 12.02 -8.26
CA ALA A 7 -8.14 11.61 -9.17
C ALA A 7 -8.11 10.10 -9.49
N GLU A 8 -6.93 9.50 -9.55
CA GLU A 8 -6.79 8.05 -9.74
C GLU A 8 -7.18 7.28 -8.48
N ILE A 9 -6.83 7.79 -7.29
CA ILE A 9 -7.22 7.17 -6.02
C ILE A 9 -8.74 7.23 -5.84
N GLU A 10 -9.39 8.35 -6.19
CA GLU A 10 -10.85 8.44 -6.15
C GLU A 10 -11.54 7.42 -7.08
N ASP A 11 -11.05 7.30 -8.32
CA ASP A 11 -11.59 6.34 -9.28
C ASP A 11 -11.37 4.91 -8.81
N LEU A 12 -10.19 4.62 -8.25
CA LEU A 12 -9.87 3.34 -7.65
C LEU A 12 -10.79 3.04 -6.46
N ALA A 13 -11.00 3.98 -5.54
CA ALA A 13 -11.89 3.82 -4.39
C ALA A 13 -13.33 3.51 -4.83
N LYS A 14 -13.84 4.23 -5.85
CA LYS A 14 -15.18 4.00 -6.42
C LYS A 14 -15.31 2.61 -7.06
N LYS A 15 -14.27 2.14 -7.75
CA LYS A 15 -14.28 0.84 -8.47
C LYS A 15 -14.06 -0.35 -7.55
N SER A 16 -13.16 -0.21 -6.58
CA SER A 16 -12.74 -1.28 -5.67
C SER A 16 -13.62 -1.39 -4.43
N GLY A 17 -14.37 -0.34 -4.07
CA GLY A 17 -15.08 -0.25 -2.80
C GLY A 17 -14.15 -0.10 -1.59
N GLN A 18 -12.86 0.12 -1.79
CA GLN A 18 -11.89 0.36 -0.73
C GLN A 18 -12.04 1.77 -0.19
N ASP A 19 -12.04 1.92 1.14
CA ASP A 19 -11.90 3.21 1.79
C ASP A 19 -10.44 3.65 1.70
N LEU A 20 -10.14 4.51 0.72
CA LEU A 20 -8.81 5.03 0.44
C LEU A 20 -8.81 6.54 0.67
N ASN A 21 -7.74 7.06 1.28
CA ASN A 21 -7.56 8.49 1.39
C ASN A 21 -7.08 9.06 0.05
N ALA A 22 -7.96 9.80 -0.63
CA ALA A 22 -7.70 10.39 -1.95
C ALA A 22 -6.67 11.53 -1.94
N THR A 23 -6.49 12.22 -0.81
CA THR A 23 -5.57 13.36 -0.72
C THR A 23 -4.09 12.94 -0.77
N ASN A 24 -3.82 11.63 -0.64
CA ASN A 24 -2.47 11.06 -0.69
C ASN A 24 -1.48 11.84 0.21
N SER A 25 -1.95 12.24 1.38
CA SER A 25 -1.31 13.24 2.24
C SER A 25 -0.45 12.63 3.35
N LEU A 26 -0.30 11.30 3.38
CA LEU A 26 0.52 10.63 4.38
C LEU A 26 2.00 10.77 3.98
N GLU A 27 2.78 11.41 4.83
CA GLU A 27 4.21 11.56 4.62
C GLU A 27 4.95 10.32 5.13
N LEU A 28 5.56 9.58 4.20
CA LEU A 28 6.47 8.47 4.52
C LEU A 28 7.88 8.80 4.02
N ASN A 29 8.88 8.43 4.81
CA ASN A 29 10.27 8.49 4.38
C ASN A 29 10.68 7.16 3.74
N GLU A 30 11.51 7.23 2.70
CA GLU A 30 12.24 6.08 2.14
C GLU A 30 11.37 4.87 1.73
N MET A 31 10.13 5.09 1.26
CA MET A 31 9.26 3.99 0.84
C MET A 31 9.87 3.22 -0.34
N GLN A 32 10.06 1.91 -0.15
CA GLN A 32 10.78 1.05 -1.07
C GLN A 32 10.16 -0.33 -1.18
N PHE A 33 10.28 -0.89 -2.39
CA PHE A 33 9.86 -2.24 -2.76
C PHE A 33 11.04 -2.97 -3.41
N SER A 34 11.50 -4.09 -2.83
CA SER A 34 12.70 -4.80 -3.30
C SER A 34 12.54 -6.33 -3.23
N PRO A 35 13.12 -7.13 -4.15
CA PRO A 35 13.95 -6.73 -5.29
C PRO A 35 13.17 -6.22 -6.53
N ASN A 36 11.94 -6.70 -6.72
CA ASN A 36 10.86 -6.23 -7.60
C ASN A 36 9.77 -7.31 -7.54
N LEU A 37 8.53 -7.02 -7.92
CA LEU A 37 7.40 -7.95 -7.75
C LEU A 37 7.34 -9.09 -8.79
N ASN A 38 8.44 -9.47 -9.45
CA ASN A 38 8.40 -10.47 -10.53
C ASN A 38 7.77 -11.80 -10.09
N ASN A 39 8.07 -12.28 -8.88
CA ASN A 39 7.53 -13.55 -8.36
C ASN A 39 6.44 -13.34 -7.31
N GLY A 40 5.94 -12.11 -7.13
CA GLY A 40 4.96 -11.77 -6.08
C GLY A 40 5.51 -11.72 -4.66
N GLN A 41 6.76 -12.09 -4.42
CA GLN A 41 7.44 -11.94 -3.13
C GLN A 41 8.32 -10.68 -3.15
N PHE A 42 8.04 -9.75 -2.26
CA PHE A 42 8.79 -8.49 -2.16
C PHE A 42 8.84 -7.98 -0.73
N LYS A 43 9.87 -7.20 -0.42
CA LYS A 43 9.99 -6.49 0.85
C LYS A 43 9.39 -5.10 0.72
N LEU A 44 8.49 -4.73 1.63
CA LEU A 44 8.00 -3.36 1.81
C LEU A 44 8.79 -2.71 2.97
N MET A 45 9.39 -1.56 2.70
CA MET A 45 10.08 -0.75 3.70
C MET A 45 9.61 0.70 3.61
N PHE A 46 9.46 1.35 4.76
CA PHE A 46 9.22 2.80 4.88
C PHE A 46 9.55 3.23 6.32
N ASP A 47 9.79 4.52 6.51
CA ASP A 47 9.93 5.14 7.83
C ASP A 47 8.76 6.10 8.08
N MET A 48 8.14 5.95 9.25
CA MET A 48 6.96 6.68 9.68
C MET A 48 7.35 7.72 10.73
N PRO A 49 7.33 9.02 10.39
CA PRO A 49 7.79 10.08 11.30
C PRO A 49 6.81 10.36 12.45
N GLU A 50 5.51 10.11 12.24
CA GLU A 50 4.45 10.34 13.23
C GLU A 50 4.01 9.02 13.90
N GLU A 51 3.65 9.08 15.18
CA GLU A 51 3.03 7.95 15.88
C GLU A 51 1.54 7.88 15.57
N GLY A 52 1.04 6.69 15.28
CA GLY A 52 -0.39 6.46 15.11
C GLY A 52 -0.74 5.03 14.73
N ASP A 53 -2.02 4.70 14.87
CA ASP A 53 -2.56 3.44 14.38
C ASP A 53 -2.45 3.41 12.85
N THR A 54 -1.72 2.42 12.35
CA THR A 54 -1.35 2.28 10.93
C THR A 54 -1.99 1.05 10.34
N GLU A 55 -2.67 1.19 9.22
CA GLU A 55 -3.19 0.08 8.44
C GLU A 55 -2.46 -0.01 7.10
N ILE A 56 -1.99 -1.21 6.76
CA ILE A 56 -1.36 -1.53 5.47
C ILE A 56 -2.25 -2.55 4.76
N ARG A 57 -2.72 -2.21 3.57
CA ARG A 57 -3.54 -3.08 2.71
C ARG A 57 -2.84 -3.34 1.38
N ILE A 58 -2.89 -4.58 0.92
CA ILE A 58 -2.57 -4.96 -0.45
C ILE A 58 -3.84 -5.53 -1.08
N PHE A 59 -4.25 -4.99 -2.22
CA PHE A 59 -5.46 -5.42 -2.92
C PHE A 59 -5.28 -5.38 -4.44
N ASP A 60 -6.11 -6.15 -5.15
CA ASP A 60 -6.11 -6.20 -6.61
C ASP A 60 -6.96 -5.06 -7.24
N GLN A 61 -6.98 -4.99 -8.57
CA GLN A 61 -7.80 -4.01 -9.31
C GLN A 61 -9.31 -4.13 -9.12
N ASN A 62 -9.81 -5.25 -8.60
CA ASN A 62 -11.22 -5.47 -8.29
C ASN A 62 -11.55 -5.09 -6.84
N GLY A 63 -10.55 -4.69 -6.04
CA GLY A 63 -10.71 -4.39 -4.62
C GLY A 63 -10.66 -5.61 -3.72
N GLN A 64 -10.28 -6.78 -4.21
CA GLN A 64 -10.07 -7.93 -3.34
C GLN A 64 -8.82 -7.71 -2.50
N THR A 65 -9.00 -7.55 -1.18
CA THR A 65 -7.91 -7.47 -0.22
C THR A 65 -7.20 -8.81 -0.09
N LEU A 66 -5.89 -8.80 -0.28
CA LEU A 66 -4.99 -9.96 -0.23
C LEU A 66 -4.21 -9.99 1.08
N VAL A 67 -3.79 -8.82 1.55
CA VAL A 67 -3.04 -8.64 2.79
C VAL A 67 -3.62 -7.44 3.54
N THR A 68 -3.81 -7.61 4.85
CA THR A 68 -4.08 -6.52 5.78
C THR A 68 -3.13 -6.65 6.96
N GLN A 69 -2.49 -5.56 7.35
CA GLN A 69 -1.71 -5.47 8.58
C GLN A 69 -2.12 -4.23 9.37
N GLU A 70 -2.34 -4.42 10.66
CA GLU A 70 -2.66 -3.35 11.60
C GLU A 70 -1.52 -3.22 12.61
N LEU A 71 -0.98 -2.01 12.74
CA LEU A 71 0.08 -1.69 13.69
C LEU A 71 -0.46 -0.62 14.64
N LYS A 72 -0.51 -0.92 15.94
CA LYS A 72 -1.00 0.02 16.95
C LYS A 72 0.09 0.96 17.40
N SER A 73 -0.22 2.26 17.52
CA SER A 73 0.73 3.29 17.97
C SER A 73 2.09 3.19 17.28
N PHE A 74 2.08 2.98 15.96
CA PHE A 74 3.29 2.71 15.19
C PHE A 74 3.99 4.01 14.79
N SER A 75 5.30 4.03 14.93
CA SER A 75 6.22 5.03 14.38
C SER A 75 7.57 4.36 14.07
N GLY A 76 8.39 5.03 13.25
CA GLY A 76 9.71 4.56 12.86
C GLY A 76 9.70 3.59 11.68
N ILE A 77 10.72 2.73 11.62
CA ILE A 77 11.02 1.90 10.45
C ILE A 77 10.11 0.67 10.40
N TYR A 78 9.33 0.59 9.33
CA TYR A 78 8.65 -0.62 8.92
C TYR A 78 9.49 -1.37 7.89
N SER A 79 9.58 -2.70 8.04
CA SER A 79 10.34 -3.55 7.13
C SER A 79 9.79 -4.98 7.20
N ASN A 80 8.94 -5.37 6.24
CA ASN A 80 8.33 -6.70 6.24
C ASN A 80 8.33 -7.34 4.84
N GLN A 81 8.33 -8.67 4.82
CA GLN A 81 8.17 -9.47 3.62
C GLN A 81 6.68 -9.58 3.29
N MET A 82 6.33 -9.26 2.06
CA MET A 82 5.01 -9.42 1.49
C MET A 82 5.04 -10.56 0.48
N ASP A 83 3.94 -11.33 0.43
CA ASP A 83 3.79 -12.45 -0.47
C ASP A 83 2.42 -12.42 -1.14
N ILE A 84 2.42 -12.20 -2.44
CA ILE A 84 1.28 -12.35 -3.35
C ILE A 84 1.63 -13.31 -4.50
N SER A 85 2.55 -14.26 -4.26
CA SER A 85 3.05 -15.19 -5.29
C SER A 85 1.95 -16.09 -5.86
N ASP A 86 0.98 -16.45 -5.04
CA ASP A 86 -0.20 -17.24 -5.43
C ASP A 86 -1.21 -16.45 -6.30
N GLN A 87 -1.00 -15.15 -6.47
CA GLN A 87 -1.89 -14.28 -7.24
C GLN A 87 -1.43 -14.17 -8.69
N PRO A 88 -2.34 -14.00 -9.67
CA PRO A 88 -1.97 -13.91 -11.08
C PRO A 88 -1.08 -12.69 -11.38
N SER A 89 -0.41 -12.67 -12.53
CA SER A 89 0.25 -11.45 -13.01
C SER A 89 -0.79 -10.35 -13.22
N GLY A 90 -0.46 -9.11 -12.85
CA GLY A 90 -1.43 -8.03 -12.85
C GLY A 90 -1.03 -6.81 -12.03
N VAL A 91 -1.99 -5.89 -11.92
CA VAL A 91 -1.85 -4.65 -11.15
C VAL A 91 -2.41 -4.87 -9.74
N TYR A 92 -1.62 -4.44 -8.76
CA TYR A 92 -1.98 -4.44 -7.35
C TYR A 92 -1.72 -3.07 -6.76
N PHE A 93 -2.33 -2.81 -5.62
CA PHE A 93 -2.24 -1.55 -4.91
C PHE A 93 -1.81 -1.80 -3.48
N VAL A 94 -0.88 -0.99 -2.99
CA VAL A 94 -0.49 -0.93 -1.59
C VAL A 94 -0.98 0.38 -1.02
N SER A 95 -1.93 0.29 -0.09
CA SER A 95 -2.47 1.43 0.65
C SER A 95 -1.93 1.40 2.07
N ILE A 96 -1.41 2.54 2.53
CA ILE A 96 -0.98 2.76 3.90
C ILE A 96 -1.82 3.91 4.45
N THR A 97 -2.46 3.74 5.59
CA THR A 97 -3.22 4.81 6.25
C THR A 97 -2.75 4.97 7.69
N GLN A 98 -2.68 6.21 8.16
CA GLN A 98 -2.38 6.55 9.54
C GLN A 98 -2.98 7.92 9.87
N ASN A 99 -3.59 8.08 11.05
CA ASN A 99 -4.11 9.37 11.52
C ASN A 99 -5.07 10.06 10.54
N GLY A 100 -5.87 9.26 9.81
CA GLY A 100 -6.80 9.74 8.80
C GLY A 100 -6.15 10.22 7.49
N LYS A 101 -4.82 10.19 7.38
CA LYS A 101 -4.05 10.39 6.13
C LYS A 101 -3.83 9.03 5.46
N GLY A 102 -3.58 9.02 4.16
CA GLY A 102 -3.16 7.80 3.48
C GLY A 102 -2.25 8.05 2.31
N MET A 103 -1.60 6.98 1.86
CA MET A 103 -0.77 6.93 0.68
C MET A 103 -1.05 5.65 -0.10
N THR A 104 -1.25 5.76 -1.41
CA THR A 104 -1.53 4.59 -2.27
C THR A 104 -0.51 4.48 -3.39
N SER A 105 0.15 3.32 -3.47
CA SER A 105 1.13 3.00 -4.51
C SER A 105 0.64 1.86 -5.40
N ARG A 106 0.80 2.03 -6.71
CA ARG A 106 0.61 0.98 -7.72
C ARG A 106 1.86 0.12 -7.86
N VAL A 107 1.66 -1.19 -7.83
CA VAL A 107 2.70 -2.19 -8.05
C VAL A 107 2.25 -3.18 -9.12
N VAL A 108 3.20 -3.68 -9.93
CA VAL A 108 2.90 -4.58 -11.05
C VAL A 108 3.66 -5.87 -10.83
N LYS A 109 2.92 -6.98 -10.76
CA LYS A 109 3.46 -8.34 -10.78
C LYS A 109 3.49 -8.82 -12.24
N GLN A 110 4.68 -9.21 -12.71
CA GLN A 110 4.90 -9.72 -14.07
C GLN A 110 4.54 -11.20 -14.16
#